data_AF-A0A849F456-F1
#
_entry.id   AF-A0A849F456-F1
#
_cell.length_a   1.000
_cell.length_b   1.000
_cell.length_c   1.000
_cell.angle_alpha   90.00
_cell.angle_beta   90.00
_cell.angle_gamma   90.00
#
_symmetry.space_group_name_H-M   'P 1'
#
loop_
_entity.id
_entity.type
_entity.pdbx_description
1 polymer ?
#
loop_
_entity_poly.entity_id
_entity_poly.type
_entity_poly.pdbx_seq_one_letter_code
_entity_poly.pdbx_strand_id
1 'polypeptide(L)'
;MKKDNLYLFTLLAISTIVFIIGYFSMAYMVKVSTNQFLEIQIESSKREAREFAELVSSQLENGIDRQTVINNIQKSIEGTDIESGFVCMFDWSGVEICHPDPQKIGKKTNPDESYVRSIDNEINSEDFYGLLTNKKQKGGIRDFPNEDRNSEIIYLYPVNNSDWIIAAHANINKIEKQIEKLKFNFLLVYLLSSATIVLLSLLTVRFLGSYYENTLELKNEKLSEEVINLSKMNTDLYNLKSKISKNAVEDGD
;
A
#
# COMPACT_ATOMS: atom_id res chain seq x y z
N MET A 1 -35.41 -19.09 14.27
CA MET A 1 -34.76 -17.77 14.06
C MET A 1 -35.44 -17.09 12.89
N LYS A 2 -35.82 -15.81 13.00
CA LYS A 2 -36.38 -15.07 11.85
C LYS A 2 -35.30 -14.98 10.75
N LYS A 3 -35.69 -15.16 9.49
CA LYS A 3 -34.83 -15.21 8.29
C LYS A 3 -33.86 -14.02 8.21
N ASP A 4 -34.31 -12.86 8.69
CA ASP A 4 -33.54 -11.61 8.75
C ASP A 4 -32.32 -11.68 9.67
N ASN A 5 -32.42 -12.38 10.81
CA ASN A 5 -31.29 -12.53 11.73
C ASN A 5 -30.18 -13.37 11.10
N LEU A 6 -30.53 -14.40 10.33
CA LEU A 6 -29.56 -15.24 9.63
C LEU A 6 -28.78 -14.42 8.59
N TYR A 7 -29.47 -13.61 7.78
CA TYR A 7 -28.81 -12.75 6.79
C TYR A 7 -27.90 -11.70 7.43
N LEU A 8 -28.31 -11.13 8.57
CA LEU A 8 -27.49 -10.19 9.31
C LEU A 8 -26.21 -10.86 9.84
N PHE A 9 -26.29 -12.05 10.41
CA PHE A 9 -25.12 -12.77 10.89
C PHE A 9 -24.18 -13.19 9.76
N THR A 10 -24.71 -13.62 8.61
CA THR A 10 -23.89 -13.94 7.43
C THR A 10 -23.16 -12.70 6.91
N LEU A 11 -23.84 -11.55 6.84
CA LEU A 11 -23.22 -10.27 6.49
C LEU A 11 -22.06 -9.93 7.43
N LEU A 12 -22.33 -9.95 8.74
CA LEU A 12 -21.33 -9.64 9.76
C LEU A 12 -20.13 -10.58 9.69
N ALA A 13 -20.36 -11.88 9.51
CA ALA A 13 -19.29 -12.87 9.41
C ALA A 13 -18.41 -12.64 8.17
N ILE A 14 -19.02 -12.47 6.99
CA ILE A 14 -18.29 -12.22 5.74
C ILE A 14 -17.52 -10.90 5.83
N SER A 15 -18.17 -9.82 6.27
CA SER A 15 -17.50 -8.54 6.45
C SER A 15 -16.32 -8.65 7.40
N THR A 16 -16.48 -9.29 8.56
CA THR A 16 -15.38 -9.43 9.53
C THR A 16 -14.18 -10.13 8.91
N ILE A 17 -14.40 -11.24 8.20
CA ILE A 17 -13.31 -12.00 7.55
C ILE A 17 -12.62 -11.15 6.47
N VAL A 18 -13.39 -10.51 5.60
CA VAL A 18 -12.86 -9.65 4.52
C VAL A 18 -12.06 -8.49 5.09
N PHE A 19 -12.56 -7.83 6.14
CA PHE A 19 -11.87 -6.71 6.78
C PHE A 19 -10.56 -7.15 7.46
N ILE A 20 -10.53 -8.30 8.14
CA ILE A 20 -9.31 -8.81 8.79
C ILE A 20 -8.24 -9.13 7.73
N ILE A 21 -8.58 -9.91 6.71
CA ILE A 21 -7.64 -10.31 5.64
C ILE A 21 -7.15 -9.08 4.88
N GLY A 22 -8.05 -8.16 4.57
CA GLY A 22 -7.72 -6.95 3.83
C GLY A 22 -6.88 -5.97 4.64
N TYR A 23 -7.09 -5.87 5.96
CA TYR A 23 -6.24 -5.07 6.84
C TYR A 23 -4.77 -5.55 6.80
N PHE A 24 -4.52 -6.85 6.98
CA PHE A 24 -3.16 -7.39 6.91
C PHE A 24 -2.54 -7.23 5.52
N SER A 25 -3.32 -7.49 4.47
CA SER A 25 -2.88 -7.31 3.08
C SER A 25 -2.50 -5.86 2.79
N MET A 26 -3.33 -4.90 3.22
CA MET A 26 -3.08 -3.46 3.04
C MET A 26 -1.83 -3.03 3.80
N ALA A 27 -1.68 -3.43 5.07
CA ALA A 27 -0.51 -3.09 5.88
C ALA A 27 0.79 -3.60 5.24
N TYR A 28 0.77 -4.83 4.72
CA TYR A 28 1.89 -5.40 3.99
C TYR A 28 2.19 -4.63 2.69
N MET A 29 1.17 -4.38 1.85
CA MET A 29 1.33 -3.69 0.57
C MET A 29 1.85 -2.26 0.75
N VAL A 30 1.31 -1.51 1.71
CA VAL A 30 1.80 -0.15 2.02
C VAL A 30 3.29 -0.19 2.38
N LYS A 31 3.72 -1.15 3.20
CA LYS A 31 5.13 -1.28 3.57
C LYS A 31 6.01 -1.59 2.37
N VAL A 32 5.66 -2.62 1.59
CA VAL A 32 6.44 -3.03 0.41
C VAL A 32 6.51 -1.89 -0.62
N SER A 33 5.39 -1.28 -0.95
CA SER A 33 5.35 -0.18 -1.92
C SER A 33 6.10 1.05 -1.43
N THR A 34 6.10 1.32 -0.12
CA THR A 34 6.89 2.42 0.44
C THR A 34 8.38 2.14 0.35
N ASN A 35 8.83 0.94 0.72
CA ASN A 35 10.25 0.57 0.61
C ASN A 35 10.73 0.64 -0.85
N GLN A 36 9.95 0.09 -1.78
CA GLN A 36 10.27 0.14 -3.21
C GLN A 36 10.31 1.58 -3.74
N PHE A 37 9.36 2.42 -3.32
CA PHE A 37 9.35 3.84 -3.69
C PHE A 37 10.61 4.56 -3.19
N LEU A 38 11.02 4.32 -1.94
CA LEU A 38 12.22 4.92 -1.36
C LEU A 38 13.50 4.41 -2.01
N GLU A 39 13.57 3.13 -2.34
CA GLU A 39 14.69 2.54 -3.07
C GLU A 39 14.88 3.18 -4.45
N ILE A 40 13.78 3.33 -5.21
CA ILE A 40 13.79 4.02 -6.50
C ILE A 40 14.25 5.47 -6.34
N GLN A 41 13.78 6.17 -5.31
CA GLN A 41 14.19 7.55 -5.06
C GLN A 41 15.69 7.64 -4.75
N ILE A 42 16.23 6.73 -3.91
CA ILE A 42 17.66 6.67 -3.61
C ILE A 42 18.47 6.37 -4.87
N GLU A 43 18.09 5.36 -5.65
CA GLU A 43 18.79 4.98 -6.87
C GLU A 43 18.77 6.11 -7.91
N SER A 44 17.61 6.75 -8.10
CA SER A 44 17.47 7.89 -9.00
C SER A 44 18.37 9.05 -8.58
N SER A 45 18.40 9.39 -7.29
CA SER A 45 19.25 10.45 -6.75
C SER A 45 20.75 10.12 -6.86
N LYS A 46 21.15 8.86 -6.64
CA LYS A 46 22.54 8.40 -6.88
C LYS A 46 22.93 8.55 -8.34
N ARG A 47 22.05 8.13 -9.26
CA ARG A 47 22.26 8.25 -10.70
C ARG A 47 22.38 9.71 -11.12
N GLU A 48 21.48 10.57 -10.66
CA GLU A 48 21.47 11.99 -10.98
C GLU A 48 22.75 12.68 -10.51
N ALA A 49 23.19 12.45 -9.27
CA ALA A 49 24.45 13.01 -8.77
C ALA A 49 25.67 12.54 -9.60
N ARG A 50 25.71 11.26 -9.98
CA ARG A 50 26.76 10.71 -10.83
C ARG A 50 26.74 11.36 -12.21
N GLU A 51 25.59 11.44 -12.86
CA GLU A 51 25.44 12.02 -14.20
C GLU A 51 25.85 13.50 -14.21
N PHE A 52 25.43 14.27 -13.20
CA PHE A 52 25.88 15.66 -13.04
C PHE A 52 27.39 15.75 -12.81
N ALA A 53 27.96 14.89 -11.95
CA ALA A 53 29.40 14.92 -11.70
C ALA A 53 30.22 14.55 -12.94
N GLU A 54 29.81 13.55 -13.71
CA GLU A 54 30.45 13.16 -14.96
C GLU A 54 30.29 14.27 -16.02
N LEU A 55 29.14 14.94 -16.09
CA LEU A 55 28.91 16.07 -16.99
C LEU A 55 29.82 17.27 -16.63
N VAL A 56 29.95 17.59 -15.34
CA VAL A 56 30.85 18.64 -14.85
C VAL A 56 32.31 18.26 -15.13
N SER A 57 32.69 17.03 -14.84
CA SER A 57 34.04 16.50 -15.11
C SER A 57 34.38 16.62 -16.59
N SER A 58 33.46 16.22 -17.47
CA SER A 58 33.63 16.33 -18.92
C SER A 58 33.77 17.79 -19.39
N GLN A 59 33.01 18.73 -18.82
CA GLN A 59 33.17 20.15 -19.14
C GLN A 59 34.55 20.68 -18.74
N LEU A 60 35.05 20.30 -17.56
CA LEU A 60 36.37 20.69 -17.08
C LEU A 60 37.50 20.07 -17.91
N GLU A 61 37.38 18.79 -18.27
CA GLU A 61 38.35 18.09 -19.13
C GLU A 61 38.46 18.73 -20.53
N ASN A 62 37.34 19.24 -21.05
CA ASN A 62 37.31 19.97 -22.31
C ASN A 62 37.83 21.42 -22.20
N GLY A 63 38.36 21.82 -21.05
CA GLY A 63 38.96 23.14 -20.82
C GLY A 63 37.94 24.28 -20.71
N ILE A 64 36.67 23.97 -20.39
CA ILE A 64 35.68 25.01 -20.13
C ILE A 64 36.04 25.69 -18.81
N ASP A 65 36.00 27.03 -18.81
CA ASP A 65 36.29 27.84 -17.64
C ASP A 65 35.37 27.47 -16.45
N ARG A 66 35.95 27.38 -15.25
CA ARG A 66 35.25 26.95 -14.04
C ARG A 66 34.02 27.80 -13.73
N GLN A 67 34.09 29.12 -13.92
CA GLN A 67 32.95 29.99 -13.65
C GLN A 67 31.82 29.75 -14.67
N THR A 68 32.18 29.44 -15.91
CA THR A 68 31.21 29.05 -16.94
C THR A 68 30.50 27.75 -16.56
N VAL A 69 31.24 26.75 -16.08
CA VAL A 69 30.65 25.48 -15.60
C VAL A 69 29.70 25.73 -14.44
N ILE A 70 30.12 26.49 -13.42
CA ILE A 70 29.27 26.86 -12.27
C ILE A 70 27.97 27.51 -12.75
N ASN A 71 28.06 28.48 -13.66
CA ASN A 71 26.88 29.19 -14.16
C ASN A 71 25.93 28.25 -14.92
N ASN A 72 26.46 27.30 -15.69
CA ASN A 72 25.65 26.32 -16.43
C ASN A 72 24.92 25.37 -15.47
N ILE A 73 25.63 24.87 -14.46
CA ILE A 73 25.04 23.97 -13.46
C ILE A 73 24.00 24.71 -12.63
N GLN A 74 24.32 25.91 -12.13
CA GLN A 74 23.37 26.72 -11.36
C GLN A 74 22.06 26.92 -12.12
N LYS A 75 22.13 27.33 -13.40
CA LYS A 75 20.94 27.49 -14.26
C LYS A 75 20.15 26.21 -14.46
N SER A 76 20.80 25.05 -14.40
CA SER A 76 20.17 23.75 -14.63
C SER A 76 19.43 23.23 -13.39
N ILE A 77 19.87 23.63 -12.19
CA ILE A 77 19.33 23.13 -10.92
C ILE A 77 18.46 24.15 -10.18
N GLU A 78 18.47 25.42 -10.59
CA GLU A 78 17.70 26.49 -9.94
C GLU A 78 16.20 26.15 -9.86
N GLY A 79 15.62 26.30 -8.67
CA GLY A 79 14.20 26.03 -8.39
C GLY A 79 13.80 24.56 -8.30
N THR A 80 14.75 23.61 -8.33
CA THR A 80 14.46 22.17 -8.20
C THR A 80 14.30 21.69 -6.74
N ASP A 81 14.54 22.55 -5.74
CA ASP A 81 14.41 22.23 -4.30
C ASP A 81 12.99 21.83 -3.88
N ILE A 82 11.99 22.17 -4.71
CA ILE A 82 10.58 21.83 -4.48
C ILE A 82 10.23 20.39 -4.84
N GLU A 83 11.12 19.66 -5.52
CA GLU A 83 10.93 18.28 -5.95
C GLU A 83 11.24 17.28 -4.81
N SER A 84 11.02 15.98 -5.04
CA SER A 84 11.28 14.94 -4.03
C SER A 84 12.77 14.73 -3.74
N GLY A 85 13.63 15.10 -4.69
CA GLY A 85 15.07 15.17 -4.51
C GLY A 85 15.66 16.24 -5.42
N PHE A 86 16.86 16.68 -5.08
CA PHE A 86 17.60 17.67 -5.87
C PHE A 86 19.10 17.44 -5.68
N VAL A 87 19.90 18.02 -6.57
CA VAL A 87 21.35 18.01 -6.44
C VAL A 87 21.89 19.40 -6.09
N CYS A 88 22.98 19.45 -5.35
CA CYS A 88 23.78 20.66 -5.15
C CYS A 88 25.26 20.33 -5.39
N MET A 89 26.07 21.37 -5.56
CA MET A 89 27.52 21.24 -5.72
C MET A 89 28.22 22.09 -4.68
N PHE A 90 29.19 21.52 -3.98
CA PHE A 90 30.03 22.23 -3.02
C PHE A 90 31.52 21.94 -3.22
N ASP A 91 32.38 22.82 -2.72
CA ASP A 91 33.81 22.55 -2.66
C ASP A 91 34.15 21.61 -1.49
N TRP A 92 35.37 21.06 -1.51
CA TRP A 92 35.87 20.18 -0.45
C TRP A 92 35.87 20.81 0.96
N SER A 93 35.77 22.14 1.06
CA SER A 93 35.68 22.86 2.34
C SER A 93 34.26 22.92 2.91
N GLY A 94 33.28 22.46 2.12
CA GLY A 94 31.85 22.42 2.43
C GLY A 94 31.13 23.73 2.08
N VAL A 95 31.67 24.57 1.22
CA VAL A 95 30.97 25.78 0.74
C VAL A 95 30.13 25.43 -0.48
N GLU A 96 28.84 25.75 -0.44
CA GLU A 96 27.94 25.54 -1.56
C GLU A 96 28.30 26.45 -2.74
N ILE A 97 28.64 25.85 -3.88
CA ILE A 97 28.98 26.54 -5.12
C ILE A 97 27.75 26.69 -6.00
N CYS A 98 26.92 25.64 -6.07
CA CYS A 98 25.62 25.66 -6.76
C CYS A 98 24.57 25.03 -5.86
N HIS A 99 23.43 25.70 -5.75
CA HIS A 99 22.28 25.20 -4.98
C HIS A 99 20.96 25.61 -5.67
N PRO A 100 19.93 24.75 -5.69
CA PRO A 100 18.65 25.08 -6.32
C PRO A 100 18.00 26.37 -5.80
N ASP A 101 18.12 26.62 -4.50
CA ASP A 101 17.87 27.93 -3.88
C ASP A 101 19.15 28.80 -3.94
N PRO A 102 19.19 29.86 -4.76
CA PRO A 102 20.36 30.73 -4.90
C PRO A 102 20.77 31.44 -3.60
N GLN A 103 19.87 31.55 -2.62
CA GLN A 103 20.19 32.19 -1.34
C GLN A 103 21.14 31.36 -0.48
N LYS A 104 21.38 30.09 -0.83
CA LYS A 104 22.31 29.22 -0.11
C LYS A 104 23.73 29.19 -0.67
N ILE A 105 23.92 29.65 -1.91
CA ILE A 105 25.24 29.72 -2.55
C ILE A 105 26.20 30.57 -1.71
N GLY A 106 27.43 30.08 -1.54
CA GLY A 106 28.49 30.72 -0.76
C GLY A 106 28.38 30.49 0.74
N LYS A 107 27.33 29.81 1.22
CA LYS A 107 27.22 29.41 2.63
C LYS A 107 27.87 28.05 2.83
N LYS A 108 28.41 27.85 4.03
CA LYS A 108 28.92 26.54 4.43
C LYS A 108 27.75 25.64 4.78
N THR A 109 27.69 24.43 4.21
CA THR A 109 26.71 23.42 4.60
C THR A 109 26.89 23.14 6.09
N ASN A 110 25.79 23.19 6.85
CA ASN A 110 25.88 23.08 8.30
C ASN A 110 26.39 21.65 8.66
N PRO A 111 27.26 21.44 9.67
CA PRO A 111 27.62 20.10 10.14
C PRO A 111 26.42 19.23 10.55
N ASP A 112 25.30 19.90 10.82
CA ASP A 112 24.01 19.32 11.15
C ASP A 112 23.13 19.05 9.91
N GLU A 113 23.57 19.39 8.69
CA GLU A 113 22.84 19.24 7.41
C GLU A 113 23.12 17.96 6.62
N SER A 114 23.86 17.01 7.22
CA SER A 114 23.99 15.59 6.82
C SER A 114 25.44 15.27 6.45
N TYR A 115 26.22 14.93 7.46
CA TYR A 115 27.33 14.02 7.24
C TYR A 115 26.80 12.62 7.52
N VAL A 116 26.29 11.96 6.48
CA VAL A 116 26.05 10.53 6.56
C VAL A 116 27.38 9.87 6.94
N ARG A 117 27.30 9.12 8.04
CA ARG A 117 28.22 8.10 8.56
C ARG A 117 29.23 7.58 7.53
N SER A 118 30.46 7.36 8.02
CA SER A 118 31.59 6.66 7.39
C SER A 118 31.34 6.11 5.99
N ILE A 119 32.14 6.64 5.06
CA ILE A 119 32.49 6.26 3.67
C ILE A 119 32.16 4.82 3.17
N ASP A 120 31.82 3.87 4.04
CA ASP A 120 31.59 2.46 3.74
C ASP A 120 30.11 1.99 3.77
N ASN A 121 29.13 2.76 4.29
CA ASN A 121 27.73 2.30 4.34
C ASN A 121 26.76 3.27 3.64
N GLU A 122 26.41 2.96 2.39
CA GLU A 122 25.34 3.63 1.64
C GLU A 122 23.99 3.55 2.37
N ILE A 123 23.19 4.62 2.32
CA ILE A 123 21.81 4.61 2.83
C ILE A 123 20.97 3.62 2.00
N ASN A 124 20.32 2.68 2.68
CA ASN A 124 19.30 1.78 2.12
C ASN A 124 17.88 2.31 2.40
N SER A 125 16.87 1.66 1.80
CA SER A 125 15.47 2.08 1.91
C SER A 125 14.91 1.95 3.34
N GLU A 126 15.35 0.95 4.12
CA GLU A 126 14.94 0.79 5.52
C GLU A 126 15.49 1.88 6.44
N ASP A 127 16.76 2.26 6.26
CA ASP A 127 17.40 3.34 6.99
C ASP A 127 16.75 4.68 6.63
N PHE A 128 16.43 4.88 5.34
CA PHE A 128 15.72 6.07 4.90
C PHE A 128 14.28 6.12 5.45
N TYR A 129 13.56 5.00 5.42
CA TYR A 129 12.25 4.88 6.06
C TYR A 129 12.30 5.20 7.55
N GLY A 130 13.39 4.80 8.24
CA GLY A 130 13.64 5.14 9.64
C GLY A 130 13.81 6.64 9.89
N LEU A 131 14.51 7.34 8.98
CA LEU A 131 14.67 8.80 9.03
C LEU A 131 13.30 9.50 8.88
N LEU A 132 12.47 9.03 7.95
CA LEU A 132 11.13 9.56 7.71
C LEU A 132 10.18 9.33 8.89
N THR A 133 10.17 8.11 9.46
CA THR A 133 9.16 7.72 10.45
C THR A 133 9.45 8.16 11.86
N ASN A 134 10.72 8.25 12.25
CA ASN A 134 11.04 8.50 13.65
C ASN A 134 11.61 9.89 13.93
N LYS A 135 12.02 10.68 12.92
CA LYS A 135 12.93 11.83 13.11
C LYS A 135 14.09 11.52 14.09
N LYS A 136 14.38 10.24 14.34
CA LYS A 136 15.28 9.77 15.39
C LYS A 136 16.61 9.40 14.78
N GLN A 137 17.59 10.20 15.22
CA GLN A 137 18.98 9.87 15.47
C GLN A 137 19.30 8.37 15.44
N LYS A 138 19.75 7.87 14.28
CA LYS A 138 20.65 6.71 14.27
C LYS A 138 22.07 7.25 14.23
N GLY A 139 22.70 7.39 15.41
CA GLY A 139 24.13 7.69 15.58
C GLY A 139 24.42 8.92 16.43
N GLY A 140 24.56 8.71 17.75
CA GLY A 140 24.90 9.75 18.71
C GLY A 140 23.70 10.53 19.23
N ILE A 141 23.81 11.03 20.48
CA ILE A 141 22.85 11.97 21.08
C ILE A 141 23.05 13.31 20.37
N ARG A 142 22.10 13.74 19.56
CA ARG A 142 22.12 15.08 18.94
C ARG A 142 20.73 15.71 18.98
N ASP A 143 20.50 16.60 19.94
CA ASP A 143 19.33 17.47 19.90
C ASP A 143 19.34 18.26 18.59
N PHE A 144 18.30 18.12 17.78
CA PHE A 144 18.11 18.91 16.58
C PHE A 144 17.56 20.26 17.01
N PRO A 145 18.32 21.37 16.92
CA PRO A 145 17.82 22.66 17.39
C PRO A 145 16.78 23.27 16.45
N ASN A 146 16.70 22.78 15.20
CA ASN A 146 15.84 23.33 14.16
C ASN A 146 14.83 22.30 13.66
N GLU A 147 13.54 22.62 13.85
CA GLU A 147 12.39 21.86 13.37
C GLU A 147 12.18 21.95 11.84
N ASP A 148 12.91 22.84 11.16
CA ASP A 148 12.72 23.23 9.74
C ASP A 148 13.67 22.54 8.75
N ARG A 149 14.17 21.34 9.07
CA ARG A 149 15.05 20.63 8.15
C ARG A 149 14.25 19.99 7.01
N ASN A 150 14.19 20.70 5.87
CA ASN A 150 13.39 20.32 4.70
C ASN A 150 14.02 19.22 3.83
N SER A 151 15.33 18.96 3.95
CA SER A 151 16.03 17.96 3.15
C SER A 151 17.24 17.34 3.85
N GLU A 152 17.63 16.14 3.39
CA GLU A 152 18.77 15.36 3.90
C GLU A 152 19.71 14.97 2.74
N ILE A 153 21.03 15.09 2.90
CA ILE A 153 21.98 14.51 1.93
C ILE A 153 21.95 12.99 2.06
N ILE A 154 21.70 12.29 0.95
CA ILE A 154 21.63 10.82 0.91
C ILE A 154 22.76 10.18 0.09
N TYR A 155 23.48 10.97 -0.72
CA TYR A 155 24.60 10.50 -1.52
C TYR A 155 25.55 11.65 -1.87
N LEU A 156 26.84 11.33 -1.95
CA LEU A 156 27.91 12.23 -2.38
C LEU A 156 28.70 11.57 -3.52
N TYR A 157 29.04 12.34 -4.53
CA TYR A 157 29.88 11.87 -5.64
C TYR A 157 30.92 12.93 -6.01
N PRO A 158 32.21 12.57 -6.06
CA PRO A 158 33.27 13.52 -6.38
C PRO A 158 33.26 13.87 -7.88
N VAL A 159 33.64 15.11 -8.21
CA VAL A 159 33.85 15.56 -9.58
C VAL A 159 35.33 15.39 -9.94
N ASN A 160 35.62 14.62 -10.99
CA ASN A 160 36.98 14.37 -11.44
C ASN A 160 37.67 15.67 -11.87
N ASN A 161 38.99 15.74 -11.66
CA ASN A 161 39.83 16.90 -12.01
C ASN A 161 39.41 18.22 -11.31
N SER A 162 38.76 18.14 -10.15
CA SER A 162 38.37 19.31 -9.36
C SER A 162 38.32 19.00 -7.87
N ASP A 163 38.14 20.05 -7.08
CA ASP A 163 37.84 20.05 -5.65
C ASP A 163 36.32 20.07 -5.37
N TRP A 164 35.49 19.74 -6.36
CA TRP A 164 34.04 19.80 -6.25
C TRP A 164 33.42 18.43 -5.95
N ILE A 165 32.31 18.47 -5.24
CA ILE A 165 31.50 17.30 -4.88
C ILE A 165 30.05 17.62 -5.23
N ILE A 166 29.39 16.69 -5.91
CA ILE A 166 27.94 16.72 -6.11
C ILE A 166 27.26 15.96 -4.98
N ALA A 167 26.28 16.59 -4.34
CA ALA A 167 25.47 15.97 -3.31
C ALA A 167 24.03 15.82 -3.77
N ALA A 168 23.47 14.63 -3.58
CA ALA A 168 22.05 14.39 -3.77
C ALA A 168 21.32 14.56 -2.44
N HIS A 169 20.31 15.42 -2.44
CA HIS A 169 19.40 15.66 -1.34
C HIS A 169 18.07 14.97 -1.57
N ALA A 170 17.48 14.47 -0.50
CA ALA A 170 16.11 14.00 -0.46
C ALA A 170 15.25 15.00 0.32
N ASN A 171 14.17 15.49 -0.28
CA ASN A 171 13.22 16.39 0.38
C ASN A 171 12.25 15.57 1.23
N ILE A 172 12.50 15.56 2.54
CA ILE A 172 11.79 14.73 3.52
C ILE A 172 10.29 15.03 3.50
N ASN A 173 9.93 16.31 3.51
CA ASN A 173 8.54 16.76 3.56
C ASN A 173 7.78 16.38 2.28
N LYS A 174 8.43 16.43 1.12
CA LYS A 174 7.83 16.05 -0.16
C LYS A 174 7.64 14.54 -0.26
N ILE A 175 8.64 13.76 0.13
CA ILE A 175 8.60 12.30 0.14
C ILE A 175 7.52 11.80 1.11
N GLU A 176 7.43 12.39 2.31
CA GLU A 176 6.38 12.06 3.28
C GLU A 176 4.98 12.27 2.70
N LYS A 177 4.72 13.43 2.08
CA LYS A 177 3.44 13.72 1.41
C LYS A 177 3.11 12.71 0.29
N GLN A 178 4.11 12.28 -0.48
CA GLN A 178 3.91 11.27 -1.52
C GLN A 178 3.55 9.90 -0.91
N ILE A 179 4.19 9.51 0.19
CA ILE A 179 3.86 8.28 0.93
C ILE A 179 2.46 8.37 1.56
N GLU A 180 2.06 9.51 2.10
CA GLU A 180 0.70 9.71 2.63
C GLU A 180 -0.35 9.56 1.53
N LYS A 181 -0.11 10.16 0.35
CA LYS A 181 -0.98 9.99 -0.80
C LYS A 181 -1.06 8.52 -1.24
N LEU A 182 0.06 7.80 -1.24
CA LEU A 182 0.11 6.37 -1.52
C LEU A 182 -0.75 5.57 -0.54
N LYS A 183 -0.60 5.83 0.77
CA LYS A 183 -1.42 5.20 1.83
C LYS A 183 -2.91 5.47 1.65
N PHE A 184 -3.27 6.72 1.34
CA PHE A 184 -4.65 7.11 1.09
C PHE A 184 -5.24 6.38 -0.13
N ASN A 185 -4.49 6.27 -1.22
CA ASN A 185 -4.93 5.53 -2.40
C ASN A 185 -5.16 4.05 -2.09
N PHE A 186 -4.25 3.41 -1.35
CA PHE A 186 -4.44 2.02 -0.90
C PHE A 186 -5.69 1.87 -0.03
N LEU A 187 -5.93 2.81 0.88
CA LEU A 187 -7.13 2.80 1.73
C LEU A 187 -8.41 2.86 0.89
N LEU A 188 -8.44 3.76 -0.10
CA LEU A 188 -9.60 3.93 -0.98
C LEU A 188 -9.87 2.65 -1.79
N VAL A 189 -8.83 2.09 -2.41
CA VAL A 189 -8.94 0.82 -3.15
C VAL A 189 -9.39 -0.32 -2.24
N TYR A 190 -8.85 -0.39 -1.03
CA TYR A 190 -9.22 -1.39 -0.04
C TYR A 190 -10.70 -1.29 0.37
N LEU A 191 -11.20 -0.08 0.66
CA LEU A 191 -12.60 0.12 1.04
C LEU A 191 -13.54 -0.21 -0.12
N LEU A 192 -13.22 0.22 -1.34
CA LEU A 192 -14.03 -0.04 -2.52
C LEU A 192 -14.08 -1.54 -2.83
N SER A 193 -12.91 -2.20 -2.89
CA SER A 193 -12.82 -3.63 -3.17
C SER A 193 -13.51 -4.48 -2.08
N SER A 194 -13.33 -4.13 -0.81
CA SER A 194 -13.99 -4.82 0.30
C SER A 194 -15.50 -4.70 0.24
N ALA A 195 -16.03 -3.50 -0.04
CA ALA A 195 -17.46 -3.28 -0.22
C ALA A 195 -18.01 -4.10 -1.39
N THR A 196 -17.31 -4.13 -2.53
CA THR A 196 -17.68 -4.95 -3.68
C THR A 196 -17.68 -6.44 -3.35
N ILE A 197 -16.64 -6.95 -2.68
CA ILE A 197 -16.54 -8.37 -2.30
C ILE A 197 -17.67 -8.77 -1.36
N VAL A 198 -17.95 -7.96 -0.33
CA VAL A 198 -19.04 -8.23 0.62
C VAL A 198 -20.39 -8.24 -0.10
N LEU A 199 -20.64 -7.25 -0.97
CA LEU A 199 -21.89 -7.16 -1.73
C LEU A 199 -22.10 -8.39 -2.64
N LEU A 200 -21.08 -8.75 -3.43
CA LEU A 200 -21.15 -9.90 -4.32
C LEU A 200 -21.34 -11.20 -3.53
N SER A 201 -20.61 -11.36 -2.42
CA SER A 201 -20.74 -12.54 -1.56
C SER A 201 -22.15 -12.67 -0.98
N LEU A 202 -22.76 -11.57 -0.55
CA LEU A 202 -24.15 -11.56 -0.07
C LEU A 202 -25.14 -11.96 -1.16
N LEU A 203 -24.98 -11.43 -2.37
CA LEU A 203 -25.84 -11.78 -3.50
C LEU A 203 -25.73 -13.27 -3.82
N THR A 204 -24.52 -13.82 -3.84
CA THR A 204 -24.29 -15.25 -4.06
C THR A 204 -24.93 -16.11 -2.98
N VAL A 205 -24.73 -15.78 -1.71
CA VAL A 205 -25.33 -16.54 -0.58
C VAL A 205 -26.85 -16.49 -0.65
N ARG A 206 -27.44 -15.34 -0.98
CA ARG A 206 -28.90 -15.20 -1.12
C ARG A 206 -29.44 -16.01 -2.30
N PHE A 207 -28.76 -15.94 -3.45
CA PHE A 207 -29.17 -16.67 -4.64
C PHE A 207 -29.12 -18.19 -4.42
N LEU A 208 -28.00 -18.71 -3.89
CA LEU A 208 -27.87 -20.14 -3.56
C LEU A 208 -28.87 -20.55 -2.48
N GLY A 209 -29.00 -19.77 -1.41
CA GLY A 209 -29.92 -20.06 -0.32
C GLY A 209 -31.36 -20.20 -0.80
N SER A 210 -31.84 -19.25 -1.60
CA SER A 210 -33.20 -19.32 -2.17
C SER A 210 -33.37 -20.50 -3.12
N TYR A 211 -32.36 -20.81 -3.94
CA TYR A 211 -32.41 -21.97 -4.83
C TYR A 211 -32.53 -23.30 -4.06
N TYR A 212 -31.73 -23.45 -2.99
CA TYR A 212 -31.79 -24.61 -2.12
C TYR A 212 -33.11 -24.71 -1.35
N GLU A 213 -33.61 -23.61 -0.77
CA GLU A 213 -34.88 -23.56 -0.06
C GLU A 213 -36.05 -23.96 -0.97
N ASN A 214 -36.17 -23.37 -2.16
CA ASN A 214 -37.24 -23.69 -3.10
C ASN A 214 -37.21 -25.18 -3.51
N THR A 215 -36.01 -25.73 -3.73
CA THR A 215 -35.84 -27.15 -4.06
C THR A 215 -36.24 -28.05 -2.90
N LEU A 216 -35.97 -27.62 -1.66
CA LEU A 216 -36.32 -28.38 -0.45
C LEU A 216 -37.83 -28.35 -0.20
N GLU A 217 -38.47 -27.20 -0.39
CA GLU A 217 -39.92 -27.03 -0.25
C GLU A 217 -40.67 -27.92 -1.24
N LEU A 218 -40.27 -27.93 -2.52
CA LEU A 218 -40.85 -28.82 -3.54
C LEU A 218 -40.72 -30.30 -3.18
N LYS A 219 -39.57 -30.73 -2.64
CA LYS A 219 -39.36 -32.11 -2.21
C LYS A 219 -40.23 -32.46 -0.99
N ASN A 220 -40.35 -31.54 -0.04
CA ASN A 220 -41.17 -31.73 1.16
C ASN A 220 -42.67 -31.79 0.82
N GLU A 221 -43.14 -30.94 -0.10
CA GLU A 221 -44.51 -30.95 -0.57
C GLU A 221 -44.84 -32.29 -1.24
N LYS A 222 -43.98 -32.75 -2.15
CA LYS A 222 -44.14 -34.06 -2.81
C LYS A 222 -44.16 -35.21 -1.80
N LEU A 223 -43.25 -35.20 -0.83
CA LEU A 223 -43.20 -36.23 0.22
C LEU A 223 -44.47 -36.22 1.08
N SER A 224 -44.97 -35.02 1.42
CA SER A 224 -46.22 -34.86 2.16
C SER A 224 -47.43 -35.42 1.39
N GLU A 225 -47.50 -35.16 0.08
CA GLU A 225 -48.55 -35.71 -0.79
C GLU A 225 -48.49 -37.25 -0.85
N GLU A 226 -47.30 -37.82 -0.99
CA GLU A 226 -47.09 -39.28 -0.97
C GLU A 226 -47.53 -39.90 0.36
N VAL A 227 -47.20 -39.28 1.49
CA VAL A 227 -47.62 -39.74 2.83
C VAL A 227 -49.15 -39.69 2.99
N ILE A 228 -49.79 -38.62 2.51
CA ILE A 228 -51.26 -38.51 2.54
C ILE A 228 -51.91 -39.59 1.67
N ASN A 229 -51.39 -39.83 0.47
CA ASN A 229 -51.90 -40.85 -0.44
C ASN A 229 -51.74 -42.27 0.12
N LEU A 230 -50.59 -42.58 0.73
CA LEU A 230 -50.35 -43.85 1.43
C LEU A 230 -51.32 -44.04 2.60
N SER A 231 -51.57 -43.00 3.39
CA SER A 231 -52.52 -43.03 4.51
C SER A 231 -53.95 -43.31 4.04
N LYS A 232 -54.39 -42.67 2.94
CA LYS A 232 -55.69 -42.94 2.31
C LYS A 232 -55.79 -44.38 1.82
N MET A 233 -54.81 -44.86 1.07
CA MET A 233 -54.76 -46.25 0.59
C MET A 233 -54.83 -47.26 1.74
N ASN A 234 -54.11 -47.02 2.83
CA ASN A 234 -54.14 -47.91 3.99
C ASN A 234 -55.50 -47.90 4.70
N THR A 235 -56.14 -46.72 4.79
CA THR A 235 -57.50 -46.58 5.34
C THR A 235 -58.52 -47.31 4.48
N ASP A 236 -58.44 -47.17 3.16
CA ASP A 236 -59.32 -47.85 2.21
C ASP A 236 -59.17 -49.37 2.29
N LEU A 237 -57.92 -49.88 2.40
CA LEU A 237 -57.65 -51.30 2.61
C LEU A 237 -58.25 -51.80 3.94
N TYR A 238 -58.10 -51.06 5.02
CA TYR A 238 -58.70 -51.41 6.31
C TYR A 238 -60.23 -51.48 6.20
N ASN A 239 -60.85 -50.48 5.56
CA ASN A 239 -62.29 -50.44 5.32
C ASN A 239 -62.75 -51.63 4.46
N LEU A 240 -62.04 -51.97 3.38
CA LEU A 240 -62.33 -53.14 2.55
C LEU A 240 -62.24 -54.44 3.35
N LYS A 241 -61.16 -54.63 4.13
CA LYS A 241 -61.00 -55.80 5.00
C LYS A 241 -62.15 -55.91 6.01
N SER A 242 -62.54 -54.78 6.62
CA SER A 242 -63.65 -54.75 7.59
C SER A 242 -65.00 -55.12 6.96
N LYS A 243 -65.27 -54.65 5.74
CA LYS A 243 -66.48 -55.00 4.98
C LYS A 243 -66.50 -56.49 4.62
N ILE A 244 -65.39 -57.02 4.12
CA ILE A 244 -65.27 -58.46 3.80
C ILE A 244 -65.49 -59.30 5.07
N SER A 245 -64.90 -58.92 6.21
CA SER A 245 -65.09 -59.65 7.46
C SER A 245 -66.52 -59.58 8.00
N LYS A 246 -67.26 -58.49 7.75
CA LYS A 246 -68.67 -58.37 8.15
C LYS A 246 -69.57 -59.22 7.26
N ASN A 247 -69.38 -59.18 5.95
CA ASN A 247 -70.16 -59.98 5.02
C ASN A 247 -69.90 -61.48 5.20
N ALA A 248 -68.68 -61.90 5.54
CA ALA A 248 -68.37 -63.29 5.88
C ALA A 248 -69.03 -63.79 7.17
N VAL A 249 -69.54 -62.89 8.03
CA VAL A 249 -70.31 -63.21 9.25
C VAL A 249 -71.81 -63.23 8.97
N GLU A 250 -72.30 -62.49 7.97
CA GLU A 250 -73.71 -62.49 7.54
C GLU A 250 -74.07 -63.66 6.61
N ASP A 251 -73.14 -64.19 5.82
CA ASP A 251 -73.34 -65.36 4.95
C ASP A 251 -73.10 -66.72 5.67
N GLY A 252 -72.90 -66.70 7.00
CA GLY A 252 -72.51 -67.85 7.82
C GLY A 252 -73.53 -68.30 8.87
N ASP A 253 -74.78 -67.82 8.80
CA ASP A 253 -75.91 -68.21 9.69
C ASP A 253 -77.04 -68.89 8.90
#